data_AF-A0A2M6ZZ81-F1
#
_entry.id   AF-A0A2M6ZZ81-F1
#
_cell.length_a   1.000
_cell.length_b   1.000
_cell.length_c   1.000
_cell.angle_alpha   90.00
_cell.angle_beta   90.00
_cell.angle_gamma   90.00
#
_symmetry.space_group_name_H-M   'P 1'
#
loop_
_entity.id
_entity.type
_entity.pdbx_description
1 polymer ?
#
loop_
_entity_poly.entity_id
_entity_poly.type
_entity_poly.pdbx_seq_one_letter_code
_entity_poly.pdbx_strand_id
1 'polypeptide(L)'
;MKMNKTQIEKITITIVSIIAMCLVTLSVYSDYKVYRQKSLFYELQILRMGVNIYQLLNYRNPSEISELTNMGYKFPGESTDRYFVEGVRKNDKGQLVDPFGNVYSYDRLTGWVRSSTRGYEFW
;
A
#
# COMPACT_ATOMS: atom_id res chain seq x y z
N MET A 1 -16.28 2.75 54.74
CA MET A 1 -17.31 3.34 53.85
C MET A 1 -17.83 2.24 52.94
N LYS A 2 -19.04 1.71 53.19
CA LYS A 2 -19.62 0.63 52.35
C LYS A 2 -20.10 1.26 51.04
N MET A 3 -19.50 0.88 49.91
CA MET A 3 -19.99 1.29 48.60
C MET A 3 -21.36 0.66 48.34
N ASN A 4 -22.27 1.46 47.79
CA ASN A 4 -23.59 0.97 47.39
C ASN A 4 -23.45 0.00 46.21
N LYS A 5 -24.26 -1.07 46.18
CA LYS A 5 -24.23 -2.09 45.11
C LYS A 5 -24.36 -1.48 43.71
N THR A 6 -25.17 -0.44 43.57
CA THR A 6 -25.36 0.30 42.32
C THR A 6 -24.12 1.08 41.86
N GLN A 7 -23.24 1.50 42.78
CA GLN A 7 -21.96 2.12 42.41
C GLN A 7 -20.96 1.07 41.92
N ILE A 8 -20.96 -0.11 42.53
CA ILE A 8 -20.11 -1.23 42.10
C ILE A 8 -20.52 -1.67 40.69
N GLU A 9 -21.81 -1.86 40.43
CA GLU A 9 -22.33 -2.23 39.11
C GLU A 9 -21.93 -1.22 38.02
N LYS A 10 -22.07 0.09 38.30
CA LYS A 10 -21.66 1.15 37.37
C LYS A 10 -20.17 1.11 37.07
N ILE A 11 -19.33 0.88 38.08
CA ILE A 11 -17.88 0.77 37.91
C ILE A 11 -17.54 -0.48 37.08
N THR A 12 -18.15 -1.62 37.37
CA THR A 12 -17.93 -2.86 36.61
C THR A 12 -18.31 -2.70 35.14
N ILE A 13 -19.49 -2.13 34.83
CA ILE A 13 -19.92 -1.89 33.45
C ILE A 13 -18.93 -0.95 32.75
N THR A 14 -18.51 0.13 33.41
CA THR A 14 -17.55 1.09 32.83
C THR A 14 -16.21 0.42 32.52
N ILE A 15 -15.68 -0.40 33.42
CA ILE A 15 -14.43 -1.14 33.22
C ILE A 15 -14.56 -2.10 32.04
N VAL A 16 -15.64 -2.88 31.98
CA VAL A 16 -15.89 -3.82 30.87
C VAL A 16 -16.00 -3.07 29.53
N SER A 17 -16.67 -1.93 29.49
CA SER A 17 -16.76 -1.10 28.28
C SER A 17 -15.40 -0.57 27.84
N ILE A 18 -14.55 -0.12 28.77
CA ILE A 18 -13.19 0.36 28.46
C ILE A 18 -12.33 -0.79 27.92
N ILE A 19 -12.39 -1.97 28.54
CA ILE A 19 -11.65 -3.14 28.09
C ILE A 19 -12.10 -3.56 26.68
N ALA A 20 -13.42 -3.62 26.44
CA ALA A 20 -13.95 -3.95 25.13
C ALA A 20 -13.49 -2.96 24.05
N MET A 21 -13.53 -1.65 24.35
CA MET A 21 -13.06 -0.61 23.42
C MET A 21 -11.56 -0.75 23.13
N CYS A 22 -10.74 -1.06 24.13
CA CYS A 22 -9.31 -1.30 23.96
C CYS A 22 -9.01 -2.54 23.09
N LEU A 23 -9.77 -3.62 23.27
CA LEU A 23 -9.61 -4.83 22.45
C LEU A 23 -9.98 -4.57 20.98
N VAL A 24 -11.06 -3.81 20.73
CA VAL A 24 -11.47 -3.46 19.37
C VAL A 24 -10.41 -2.59 18.69
N THR A 25 -9.87 -1.56 19.36
CA THR A 25 -8.84 -0.70 18.77
C THR A 25 -7.55 -1.46 18.45
N LEU A 26 -7.13 -2.39 19.32
CA LEU A 26 -5.98 -3.25 19.08
C LEU A 26 -6.20 -4.19 17.88
N SER A 27 -7.38 -4.80 17.78
CA SER A 27 -7.74 -5.67 16.65
C SER A 27 -7.69 -4.90 15.33
N VAL A 28 -8.35 -3.74 15.29
CA VAL A 28 -8.40 -2.87 14.10
C VAL A 28 -7.00 -2.44 13.68
N TYR A 29 -6.15 -2.07 14.64
CA TYR A 29 -4.76 -1.69 14.36
C TYR A 29 -3.96 -2.84 13.72
N SER A 30 -4.13 -4.06 14.22
CA SER A 30 -3.49 -5.25 13.66
C SER A 30 -3.97 -5.53 12.23
N ASP A 31 -5.28 -5.46 12.00
CA ASP A 31 -5.86 -5.68 10.68
C ASP A 31 -5.39 -4.64 9.66
N TYR A 32 -5.30 -3.37 10.06
CA TYR A 32 -4.74 -2.33 9.20
C TYR A 32 -3.30 -2.61 8.78
N LYS A 33 -2.47 -3.15 9.68
CA LYS A 33 -1.08 -3.50 9.36
C LYS A 33 -1.04 -4.62 8.30
N VAL A 34 -1.81 -5.68 8.51
CA VAL A 34 -1.88 -6.82 7.56
C VAL A 34 -2.43 -6.36 6.21
N TYR A 35 -3.45 -5.51 6.20
CA TYR A 35 -4.02 -4.95 4.98
C TYR A 35 -3.00 -4.12 4.20
N ARG A 36 -2.23 -3.25 4.87
CA ARG A 36 -1.17 -2.46 4.23
C ARG A 36 -0.06 -3.34 3.65
N GLN A 37 0.33 -4.41 4.35
CA GLN A 37 1.32 -5.37 3.85
C GLN A 37 0.84 -6.08 2.58
N LYS A 38 -0.40 -6.58 2.58
CA LYS A 38 -0.99 -7.22 1.40
C LYS A 38 -1.09 -6.25 0.23
N SER A 39 -1.56 -5.03 0.50
CA SER A 39 -1.63 -3.97 -0.51
C SER A 39 -0.26 -3.68 -1.09
N LEU A 40 0.79 -3.64 -0.26
CA LEU A 40 2.16 -3.36 -0.71
C LEU A 40 2.64 -4.45 -1.66
N PHE A 41 2.41 -5.72 -1.31
CA PHE A 41 2.77 -6.86 -2.14
C PHE A 41 2.12 -6.78 -3.53
N TYR A 42 0.81 -6.50 -3.58
CA TYR A 42 0.10 -6.35 -4.85
C TYR A 42 0.56 -5.13 -5.65
N GLU A 43 0.75 -3.98 -5.01
CA GLU A 43 1.25 -2.77 -5.67
C GLU A 43 2.65 -3.02 -6.27
N LEU A 44 3.57 -3.69 -5.54
CA LEU A 44 4.89 -4.08 -6.07
C LEU A 44 4.77 -5.04 -7.25
N GLN A 45 3.88 -6.03 -7.18
CA GLN A 45 3.67 -6.97 -8.27
C GLN A 45 3.17 -6.26 -9.53
N ILE A 46 2.21 -5.34 -9.39
CA ILE A 46 1.69 -4.52 -10.49
C ILE A 46 2.81 -3.65 -11.09
N LEU A 47 3.60 -2.98 -10.24
CA LEU A 47 4.69 -2.12 -10.70
C LEU A 47 5.75 -2.90 -11.48
N ARG A 48 6.17 -4.06 -10.98
CA ARG A 48 7.15 -4.93 -11.66
C ARG A 48 6.62 -5.51 -12.95
N MET A 49 5.34 -5.92 -12.97
CA MET A 49 4.69 -6.35 -14.19
C MET A 49 4.66 -5.20 -15.21
N GLY A 50 4.35 -3.98 -14.78
CA GLY A 50 4.39 -2.78 -15.62
C GLY A 50 5.78 -2.52 -16.20
N VAL A 51 6.85 -2.65 -15.40
CA VAL A 51 8.24 -2.58 -15.89
C VAL A 51 8.53 -3.65 -16.93
N ASN A 52 8.12 -4.89 -16.68
CA ASN A 52 8.37 -6.00 -17.61
C ASN A 52 7.63 -5.79 -18.94
N ILE A 53 6.37 -5.34 -18.91
CA ILE A 53 5.61 -5.01 -20.13
C ILE A 53 6.27 -3.84 -20.86
N TYR A 54 6.72 -2.82 -20.13
CA TYR A 54 7.46 -1.71 -20.71
C TYR A 54 8.74 -2.17 -21.41
N GLN A 55 9.53 -3.01 -20.76
CA GLN A 55 10.75 -3.59 -21.33
C GLN A 55 10.46 -4.41 -22.58
N LEU A 56 9.39 -5.22 -22.56
CA LEU A 56 8.99 -6.07 -23.68
C LEU A 56 8.63 -5.22 -24.92
N LEU A 57 7.94 -4.10 -24.73
CA LEU A 57 7.48 -3.24 -25.82
C LEU A 57 8.55 -2.25 -26.31
N ASN A 58 9.40 -1.74 -25.41
CA ASN A 58 10.35 -0.67 -25.70
C ASN A 58 11.80 -1.15 -25.81
N TYR A 59 12.08 -2.44 -25.54
CA TYR A 59 13.42 -3.03 -25.52
C TYR A 59 14.41 -2.32 -24.59
N ARG A 60 13.91 -1.60 -23.58
CA ARG A 60 14.72 -0.87 -22.58
C ARG A 60 13.99 -0.76 -21.25
N ASN A 61 14.74 -0.54 -20.17
CA ASN A 61 14.16 -0.17 -18.89
C ASN A 61 13.59 1.26 -18.95
N PRO A 62 12.52 1.56 -18.19
CA PRO A 62 12.11 2.94 -17.99
C PRO A 62 13.24 3.70 -17.29
N SER A 63 13.48 4.94 -17.69
CA SER A 63 14.47 5.78 -17.02
C SER A 63 13.93 6.26 -15.68
N GLU A 64 12.62 6.46 -15.59
CA GLU A 64 11.93 6.80 -14.35
C GLU A 64 10.68 5.97 -14.15
N ILE A 65 10.38 5.61 -12.90
CA ILE A 65 9.16 4.86 -12.56
C ILE A 65 7.87 5.63 -12.92
N SER A 66 7.95 6.96 -12.98
CA SER A 66 6.87 7.85 -13.42
C SER A 66 6.46 7.59 -14.87
N GLU A 67 7.37 7.13 -15.74
CA GLU A 67 7.08 6.77 -17.14
C GLU A 67 5.98 5.71 -17.22
N LEU A 68 5.93 4.76 -16.29
CA LEU A 68 4.94 3.68 -16.26
C LEU A 68 3.50 4.19 -16.10
N THR A 69 3.33 5.37 -15.49
CA THR A 69 2.01 5.97 -15.29
C THR A 69 1.66 7.06 -16.30
N ASN A 70 2.65 7.55 -17.05
CA ASN A 70 2.48 8.64 -18.00
C ASN A 70 2.44 8.15 -19.45
N MET A 71 3.04 7.00 -19.73
CA MET A 71 3.03 6.40 -21.07
C MET A 71 1.90 5.37 -21.17
N GLY A 72 1.09 5.52 -22.21
CA GLY A 72 0.16 4.51 -22.65
C GLY A 72 0.79 3.58 -23.68
N TYR A 73 0.22 2.39 -23.84
CA TYR A 73 0.50 1.46 -24.92
C TYR A 73 -0.81 0.95 -25.52
N LYS A 74 -0.75 0.47 -26.77
CA LYS A 74 -1.86 -0.19 -27.46
C LYS A 74 -1.41 -1.55 -27.95
N PHE A 75 -2.28 -2.55 -27.80
CA PHE A 75 -2.08 -3.81 -28.51
C PHE A 75 -2.51 -3.67 -29.97
N PRO A 76 -1.90 -4.43 -30.89
CA PRO A 76 -2.32 -4.46 -32.28
C PRO A 76 -3.82 -4.80 -32.39
N GLY A 77 -4.60 -3.90 -33.00
CA GLY A 77 -6.04 -4.07 -33.17
C GLY A 77 -6.92 -3.48 -32.06
N GLU A 78 -6.35 -2.92 -30.99
CA GLU A 78 -7.11 -2.18 -29.97
C GLU A 78 -7.14 -0.67 -30.26
N SER A 79 -8.30 -0.04 -30.02
CA SER A 79 -8.45 1.43 -30.10
C SER A 79 -8.06 2.15 -28.80
N THR A 80 -8.09 1.44 -27.68
CA THR A 80 -7.97 2.00 -26.33
C THR A 80 -6.52 2.07 -25.88
N ASP A 81 -6.11 3.23 -25.36
CA ASP A 81 -4.84 3.40 -24.66
C ASP A 81 -4.90 2.75 -23.28
N ARG A 82 -3.93 1.90 -22.96
CA ARG A 82 -3.75 1.30 -21.64
C ARG A 82 -2.49 1.84 -20.99
N TYR A 83 -2.48 2.09 -19.69
CA TYR A 83 -1.24 2.46 -19.00
C TYR A 83 -0.50 1.22 -18.51
N PHE A 84 0.83 1.30 -18.41
CA PHE A 84 1.63 0.18 -17.88
C PHE A 84 1.31 -0.11 -16.41
N VAL A 85 0.95 0.93 -15.66
CA VAL A 85 0.56 0.84 -14.25
C VAL A 85 -0.65 1.73 -14.01
N GLU A 86 -1.72 1.14 -13.48
CA GLU A 86 -2.95 1.83 -13.09
C GLU A 86 -3.23 1.63 -11.60
N GLY A 87 -3.94 2.58 -10.98
CA GLY A 87 -4.41 2.45 -9.60
C GLY A 87 -3.35 2.58 -8.50
N VAL A 88 -2.08 2.83 -8.83
CA VAL A 88 -1.03 3.06 -7.83
C VAL A 88 -1.10 4.50 -7.32
N ARG A 89 -0.98 4.67 -5.99
CA ARG A 89 -1.07 5.97 -5.33
C ARG A 89 0.11 6.87 -5.67
N LYS A 90 -0.18 8.16 -5.77
CA LYS A 90 0.79 9.24 -5.93
C LYS A 90 0.69 10.19 -4.75
N ASN A 91 1.82 10.75 -4.32
CA ASN A 91 1.82 11.88 -3.39
C ASN A 91 1.52 13.20 -4.12
N ASP A 92 1.46 14.31 -3.39
CA ASP A 92 1.21 15.65 -3.95
C ASP A 92 2.27 16.11 -4.96
N LYS A 93 3.43 15.46 -4.99
CA LYS A 93 4.52 15.70 -5.96
C LYS A 93 4.41 14.79 -7.19
N GLY A 94 3.37 13.98 -7.30
CA GLY A 94 3.16 13.03 -8.39
C GLY A 94 4.04 11.77 -8.32
N GLN A 95 4.78 11.56 -7.22
CA GLN A 95 5.65 10.41 -7.03
C GLN A 95 4.85 9.20 -6.54
N LEU A 96 5.17 8.01 -7.05
CA LEU A 96 4.51 6.78 -6.62
C LEU A 96 4.89 6.46 -5.18
N VAL A 97 3.88 6.27 -4.34
CA VAL A 97 4.04 5.97 -2.92
C VAL A 97 3.40 4.65 -2.56
N ASP A 98 4.04 3.96 -1.63
CA ASP A 98 3.59 2.70 -1.09
C ASP A 98 2.45 2.86 -0.07
N PRO A 99 1.90 1.77 0.48
CA PRO A 99 0.79 1.85 1.43
C PRO A 99 1.09 2.49 2.78
N PHE A 100 2.36 2.73 3.05
CA PHE A 100 2.82 3.41 4.25
C PHE A 100 3.12 4.89 3.97
N GLY A 101 3.00 5.34 2.71
CA GLY A 101 3.23 6.72 2.29
C GLY A 101 4.67 7.01 1.88
N ASN A 102 5.54 5.98 1.80
CA ASN A 102 6.92 6.16 1.38
C ASN A 102 7.04 6.05 -0.14
N VAL A 103 7.91 6.86 -0.74
CA VAL A 103 8.16 6.82 -2.19
C VAL A 103 8.82 5.49 -2.56
N TYR A 104 8.39 4.87 -3.65
CA TYR A 104 9.04 3.68 -4.18
C TYR A 104 10.47 3.98 -4.64
N SER A 105 11.40 3.06 -4.36
CA SER A 105 12.75 3.09 -4.90
C SER A 105 12.79 2.28 -6.19
N TYR A 106 13.40 2.85 -7.23
CA TYR A 106 13.55 2.25 -8.54
C TYR A 106 15.01 2.24 -8.97
N ASP A 107 15.50 1.09 -9.38
CA ASP A 107 16.82 0.93 -9.97
C ASP A 107 16.70 0.89 -11.51
N ARG A 108 17.25 1.90 -12.17
CA ARG A 108 17.20 2.07 -13.62
C ARG A 108 17.98 0.99 -14.37
N LEU A 109 19.06 0.47 -13.77
CA LEU A 109 19.93 -0.51 -14.41
C LEU A 109 19.28 -1.89 -14.45
N THR A 110 18.64 -2.28 -13.35
CA THR A 110 18.01 -3.60 -13.22
C THR A 110 16.53 -3.60 -13.55
N GLY A 111 15.87 -2.43 -13.55
CA GLY A 111 14.42 -2.33 -13.62
C GLY A 111 13.72 -2.69 -12.31
N TRP A 112 14.47 -2.90 -11.22
CA TRP A 112 13.90 -3.37 -9.97
C TRP A 112 13.18 -2.26 -9.21
N VAL A 113 11.94 -2.54 -8.80
CA VAL A 113 11.11 -1.66 -7.98
C VAL A 113 11.00 -2.26 -6.58
N ARG A 114 11.22 -1.45 -5.53
CA ARG A 114 11.13 -1.87 -4.13
C ARG A 114 10.52 -0.77 -3.25
N SER A 115 9.92 -1.16 -2.13
CA SER A 115 9.46 -0.21 -1.12
C SER A 115 10.64 0.41 -0.37
N SER A 116 10.51 1.68 0.02
CA SER A 116 11.42 2.34 0.96
C SER A 116 10.96 2.24 2.42
N THR A 117 9.87 1.52 2.69
CA THR A 117 9.40 1.25 4.05
C THR A 117 10.31 0.23 4.72
N ARG A 118 10.75 0.56 5.95
CA ARG A 118 11.63 -0.29 6.74
C ARG A 118 11.02 -1.69 6.98
N GLY A 119 11.78 -2.74 6.70
CA GLY A 119 11.36 -4.14 6.83
C GLY A 119 10.71 -4.75 5.58
N TYR A 120 10.58 -4.00 4.48
CA TYR A 120 10.04 -4.47 3.19
C TYR A 120 10.97 -4.17 2.01
N GLU A 121 12.23 -3.88 2.27
CA GLU A 121 13.21 -3.43 1.27
C GLU A 121 13.56 -4.52 0.24
N PHE A 122 13.37 -5.79 0.64
CA PHE A 122 13.67 -6.98 -0.15
C PHE A 122 12.43 -7.63 -0.77
N TRP A 123 11.25 -7.07 -0.50
CA TRP A 123 10.01 -7.54 -1.10
C TRP A 123 9.95 -7.07 -2.53
#